data_AF-A0AAV5LX28-F1
#
_entry.id   AF-A0AAV5LX28-F1
#
_cell.length_a   1.000
_cell.length_b   1.000
_cell.length_c   1.000
_cell.angle_alpha   90.00
_cell.angle_beta   90.00
_cell.angle_gamma   90.00
#
_symmetry.space_group_name_H-M   'P 1'
#
loop_
_entity.id
_entity.type
_entity.pdbx_description
1 polymer ?
#
loop_
_entity_poly.entity_id
_entity_poly.type
_entity_poly.pdbx_seq_one_letter_code
_entity_poly.pdbx_strand_id
1 'polypeptide(L)'
;MPLGNYTLQLDEGITIKLCLYSETERIAVGTEDKTLYTEDDLRDFLSRRGWTGLRELNGYRCIDTLDDLQSGAVYQGVRLLGG
;
A
#
# COMPACT_ATOMS: atom_id res chain seq x y z
N MET A 1 21.77 34.74 0.84
CA MET A 1 21.44 33.68 -0.13
C MET A 1 20.31 34.20 -1.01
N PRO A 2 20.32 34.00 -2.34
CA PRO A 2 19.20 34.43 -3.18
C PRO A 2 17.97 33.57 -2.85
N LEU A 3 16.83 34.23 -2.68
CA LEU A 3 15.51 33.62 -2.52
C LEU A 3 15.07 33.09 -3.90
N GLY A 4 15.67 31.99 -4.32
CA GLY A 4 15.24 31.24 -5.50
C GLY A 4 13.93 30.54 -5.19
N ASN A 5 12.97 30.62 -6.11
CA ASN A 5 11.75 29.81 -6.05
C ASN A 5 12.16 28.33 -6.17
N TYR A 6 12.12 27.59 -5.07
CA TYR A 6 12.32 26.14 -5.09
C TYR A 6 10.96 25.48 -5.34
N THR A 7 10.76 24.94 -6.53
CA THR A 7 9.66 24.01 -6.80
C THR A 7 10.12 22.62 -6.42
N LEU A 8 9.69 22.13 -5.25
CA LEU A 8 9.92 20.74 -4.86
C LEU A 8 8.99 19.86 -5.69
N GLN A 9 9.54 19.20 -6.71
CA GLN A 9 8.81 18.25 -7.53
C GLN A 9 8.85 16.90 -6.80
N LEU A 10 7.84 16.64 -5.98
CA LEU A 10 7.60 15.31 -5.42
C LEU A 10 7.02 14.45 -6.55
N ASP A 11 7.58 13.27 -6.75
CA ASP A 11 7.07 12.30 -7.70
C ASP A 11 5.60 11.97 -7.39
N GLU A 12 4.77 11.73 -8.40
CA GLU A 12 3.31 11.59 -8.22
C GLU A 12 2.94 10.40 -7.32
N GLY A 13 3.85 9.42 -7.19
CA GLY A 13 3.65 8.23 -6.37
C GLY A 13 2.50 7.35 -6.86
N ILE A 14 2.35 6.17 -6.26
CA ILE A 14 1.25 5.26 -6.55
C ILE A 14 0.29 5.26 -5.38
N THR A 15 -0.93 5.73 -5.61
CA THR A 15 -1.99 5.72 -4.59
C THR A 15 -2.86 4.49 -4.74
N ILE A 16 -2.82 3.63 -3.72
CA ILE A 16 -3.60 2.40 -3.63
C ILE A 16 -4.68 2.51 -2.56
N LYS A 17 -5.73 1.69 -2.66
CA LYS A 17 -6.72 1.52 -1.59
C LYS A 17 -6.47 0.23 -0.84
N LEU A 18 -6.54 0.26 0.48
CA LEU A 18 -6.34 -0.90 1.35
C LEU A 18 -7.63 -1.23 2.07
N CYS A 19 -8.09 -2.47 1.95
CA CYS A 19 -9.25 -2.97 2.69
C CYS A 19 -8.83 -3.32 4.12
N LEU A 20 -9.44 -2.64 5.09
CA LEU A 20 -9.24 -2.88 6.51
C LEU A 20 -10.25 -3.94 6.97
N TYR A 21 -9.75 -5.08 7.43
CA TYR A 21 -10.58 -6.13 8.03
C TYR A 21 -10.52 -6.03 9.55
N SER A 22 -11.67 -6.03 10.21
CA SER A 22 -11.71 -6.26 11.65
C SER A 22 -11.46 -7.73 11.93
N GLU A 23 -10.40 -8.03 12.69
CA GLU A 23 -10.05 -9.40 13.09
C GLU A 23 -11.17 -10.09 13.87
N THR A 24 -11.97 -9.31 14.60
CA THR A 24 -13.09 -9.78 15.43
C THR A 24 -14.27 -10.33 14.62
N GLU A 25 -14.60 -9.70 13.49
CA GLU A 25 -15.81 -10.03 12.73
C GLU A 25 -15.51 -10.62 11.35
N ARG A 26 -14.25 -10.56 10.88
CA ARG A 26 -13.85 -10.87 9.50
C ARG A 26 -14.64 -10.07 8.45
N ILE A 27 -15.15 -8.91 8.83
CA ILE A 27 -15.89 -8.00 7.96
C ILE A 27 -14.94 -6.88 7.53
N ALA A 28 -15.05 -6.43 6.28
CA ALA A 28 -14.39 -5.22 5.81
C ALA A 28 -15.00 -4.01 6.53
N VAL A 29 -14.20 -3.32 7.34
CA VAL A 29 -14.63 -2.17 8.16
C VAL A 29 -14.35 -0.84 7.47
N GLY A 30 -13.51 -0.85 6.44
CA GLY A 30 -13.31 0.33 5.61
C GLY A 30 -12.24 0.14 4.56
N THR A 31 -11.97 1.23 3.85
CA THR A 31 -10.83 1.33 2.94
C THR A 31 -9.97 2.53 3.33
N GLU A 32 -8.66 2.34 3.39
CA GLU A 32 -7.66 3.39 3.62
C GLU A 32 -6.91 3.67 2.32
N ASP A 33 -6.73 4.93 1.93
CA ASP A 33 -5.80 5.31 0.86
C ASP A 33 -4.36 5.38 1.37
N LYS A 34 -3.43 4.84 0.58
CA LYS A 34 -1.99 4.89 0.86
C LYS A 34 -1.26 5.24 -0.42
N THR A 35 -0.47 6.30 -0.36
CA THR A 35 0.46 6.67 -1.43
C THR A 35 1.83 6.09 -1.13
N LEU A 36 2.40 5.41 -2.11
CA LEU A 36 3.73 4.79 -2.07
C LEU A 36 4.62 5.45 -3.12
N TYR A 37 5.84 5.80 -2.73
CA TYR A 37 6.76 6.53 -3.61
C TYR A 37 7.93 5.68 -4.10
N THR A 38 8.31 4.66 -3.34
CA THR A 38 9.47 3.81 -3.63
C THR A 38 9.21 2.38 -3.17
N GLU A 39 9.96 1.42 -3.73
CA GLU A 39 9.89 0.02 -3.28
C GLU A 39 10.30 -0.14 -1.80
N ASP A 40 11.19 0.73 -1.30
CA ASP A 40 11.58 0.74 0.11
C ASP A 40 10.42 1.17 1.02
N ASP A 41 9.66 2.19 0.62
CA ASP A 41 8.43 2.61 1.33
C ASP A 41 7.37 1.51 1.32
N LEU A 42 7.23 0.75 0.22
CA LEU A 42 6.36 -0.44 0.19
C LEU A 42 6.83 -1.49 1.20
N ARG A 43 8.14 -1.82 1.23
CA ARG A 43 8.68 -2.81 2.16
C ARG A 43 8.56 -2.38 3.62
N ASP A 44 8.87 -1.13 3.95
CA ASP A 44 8.67 -0.58 5.29
C ASP A 44 7.18 -0.62 5.66
N PHE A 45 6.30 -0.21 4.76
CA PHE A 45 4.85 -0.23 4.99
C PHE A 45 4.32 -1.63 5.29
N LEU A 46 4.73 -2.62 4.49
CA LEU A 46 4.40 -4.03 4.72
C LEU A 46 4.94 -4.53 6.06
N SER A 47 6.21 -4.24 6.35
CA SER A 47 6.88 -4.67 7.58
C SER A 47 6.22 -4.09 8.84
N ARG A 48 5.83 -2.80 8.82
CA ARG A 48 5.17 -2.14 9.96
C ARG A 48 3.81 -2.75 10.29
N ARG A 49 3.12 -3.29 9.29
CA ARG A 49 1.82 -3.96 9.44
C ARG A 49 1.93 -5.47 9.63
N GLY A 50 3.16 -6.02 9.64
CA GLY A 50 3.40 -7.47 9.72
C GLY A 50 2.88 -8.22 8.49
N TRP A 51 2.80 -7.54 7.35
CA TRP A 51 2.37 -8.13 6.08
C TRP A 51 3.59 -8.57 5.28
N THR A 52 3.44 -9.67 4.54
CA THR A 52 4.48 -10.17 3.63
C THR A 52 4.26 -9.72 2.19
N GLY A 53 3.11 -9.13 1.90
CA GLY A 53 2.76 -8.61 0.58
C GLY A 53 1.34 -8.07 0.57
N LEU A 54 0.92 -7.57 -0.59
CA LEU A 54 -0.46 -7.17 -0.84
C LEU A 54 -1.13 -8.21 -1.75
N ARG A 55 -2.45 -8.34 -1.64
CA ARG A 55 -3.26 -9.11 -2.59
C ARG A 55 -4.38 -8.22 -3.10
N GLU A 56 -4.58 -8.19 -4.40
CA GLU A 56 -5.71 -7.47 -4.98
C GLU A 56 -7.03 -8.10 -4.51
N LEU A 57 -8.00 -7.29 -4.09
CA LEU A 57 -9.27 -7.77 -3.52
C LEU A 57 -10.16 -8.44 -4.59
N ASN A 58 -10.16 -7.90 -5.81
CA ASN A 58 -10.93 -8.42 -6.95
C ASN A 58 -10.15 -9.43 -7.78
N GLY A 59 -8.90 -9.72 -7.38
CA GLY A 59 -7.98 -10.57 -8.12
C GLY A 59 -7.38 -11.66 -7.25
N TYR A 60 -6.66 -12.56 -7.88
CA TYR A 60 -5.83 -13.56 -7.18
C TYR A 60 -4.34 -13.19 -7.20
N ARG A 61 -4.01 -12.00 -7.73
CA ARG A 61 -2.63 -11.53 -7.85
C ARG A 61 -2.12 -11.04 -6.50
N CYS A 62 -0.98 -11.57 -6.11
CA CYS A 62 -0.22 -11.07 -4.97
C CYS A 62 0.82 -10.10 -5.53
N ILE A 63 0.86 -8.91 -4.96
CA ILE A 63 1.75 -7.82 -5.33
C ILE A 63 2.86 -7.77 -4.30
N ASP A 64 4.10 -7.91 -4.76
CA ASP A 64 5.30 -7.73 -3.95
C ASP A 64 6.21 -6.58 -4.43
N THR A 65 5.91 -5.99 -5.59
CA THR A 65 6.66 -4.87 -6.18
C THR A 65 5.78 -3.65 -6.38
N LEU A 66 6.40 -2.46 -6.46
CA LEU A 66 5.67 -1.22 -6.67
C LEU A 66 5.13 -1.10 -8.10
N ASP A 67 5.80 -1.69 -9.10
CA ASP A 67 5.42 -1.65 -10.52
C ASP A 67 4.11 -2.40 -10.82
N ASP A 68 3.81 -3.46 -10.06
CA ASP A 68 2.56 -4.23 -10.21
C ASP A 68 1.38 -3.56 -9.46
N LEU A 69 1.62 -2.49 -8.69
CA LEU A 69 0.56 -1.73 -8.06
C LEU A 69 -0.17 -0.84 -9.05
N GLN A 70 -1.50 -0.94 -9.03
CA GLN A 70 -2.38 -0.18 -9.87
C GLN A 70 -3.12 0.88 -9.06
N SER A 71 -3.02 2.13 -9.52
CA SER A 71 -3.77 3.25 -8.98
C SER A 71 -5.27 2.97 -9.03
N GLY A 72 -5.94 3.08 -7.88
CA GLY A 72 -7.39 2.86 -7.77
C GLY A 72 -7.83 1.41 -7.59
N ALA A 73 -6.92 0.44 -7.64
CA ALA A 73 -7.21 -0.92 -7.20
C ALA A 73 -7.29 -1.00 -5.66
N VAL A 74 -8.07 -1.96 -5.17
CA VAL A 74 -8.21 -2.24 -3.73
C VAL A 74 -7.39 -3.47 -3.40
N TYR A 75 -6.53 -3.35 -2.41
CA TYR A 75 -5.64 -4.39 -1.95
C TYR A 75 -5.95 -4.76 -0.50
N GLN A 76 -5.57 -5.96 -0.10
CA GLN A 76 -5.56 -6.41 1.29
C GLN A 76 -4.16 -6.86 1.68
N GLY A 77 -3.81 -6.66 2.95
CA GLY A 77 -2.58 -7.21 3.51
C GLY A 77 -2.59 -8.74 3.50
N VAL A 78 -1.52 -9.34 3.02
CA VAL A 78 -1.26 -10.77 3.18
C VAL A 78 -0.38 -10.94 4.40
N ARG A 79 -0.89 -11.61 5.41
CA ARG A 79 -0.09 -12.10 6.54
C ARG A 79 0.23 -13.56 6.29
N LEU A 80 1.45 -13.98 6.62
CA LEU A 80 1.68 -15.40 6.88
C LEU A 80 0.81 -15.74 8.08
N LEU A 81 -0.22 -16.57 7.86
CA LEU A 81 -0.89 -17.26 8.94
C LEU A 81 0.18 -18.18 9.57
N GLY A 82 0.93 -17.66 10.54
CA GLY A 82 1.62 -18.49 11.50
C GLY A 82 0.58 -19.36 12.18
N GLY A 83 0.82 -20.67 12.20
CA GLY A 83 -0.08 -21.68 12.76
C GLY A 83 -0.36 -21.52 14.24
#